data_AF-A0A416VQS9-F1
#
_entry.id   AF-A0A416VQS9-F1
#
_cell.length_a   1.000
_cell.length_b   1.000
_cell.length_c   1.000
_cell.angle_alpha   90.00
_cell.angle_beta   90.00
_cell.angle_gamma   90.00
#
_symmetry.space_group_name_H-M   'P 1'
#
loop_
_entity.id
_entity.type
_entity.pdbx_description
1 polymer ?
#
loop_
_entity_poly.entity_id
_entity_poly.type
_entity_poly.pdbx_seq_one_letter_code
_entity_poly.pdbx_strand_id
1 'polypeptide(L)'
;MYTAEVFEKAMNSCGYILDRIIHTKDSRNVLKVEGRINIPKRITISGERKIIICQKKFRWDDAGRCFSFRSHIRKRNFDLPINTILEYQKQREIESQM
;
A
#
# COMPACT_ATOMS: atom_id res chain seq x y z
N MET A 1 -11.12 11.16 4.19
CA MET A 1 -10.02 10.99 3.21
C MET A 1 -8.72 11.35 3.92
N TYR A 2 -7.65 10.63 3.61
CA TYR A 2 -6.35 10.80 4.26
C TYR A 2 -5.35 11.51 3.35
N THR A 3 -4.29 12.06 3.94
CA THR A 3 -3.21 12.74 3.22
C THR A 3 -2.25 11.74 2.59
N ALA A 4 -1.45 12.19 1.62
CA ALA A 4 -0.43 11.36 0.98
C ALA A 4 0.57 10.78 1.99
N GLU A 5 0.93 11.54 3.02
CA GLU A 5 1.87 11.12 4.06
C GLU A 5 1.39 9.86 4.82
N VAL A 6 0.09 9.75 5.08
CA VAL A 6 -0.49 8.56 5.72
C VAL A 6 -0.34 7.33 4.83
N PHE A 7 -0.55 7.49 3.51
CA PHE A 7 -0.39 6.41 2.54
C PHE A 7 1.08 6.01 2.34
N GLU A 8 2.00 6.96 2.33
CA GLU A 8 3.44 6.71 2.26
C GLU A 8 3.91 5.88 3.46
N LYS A 9 3.54 6.30 4.67
CA LYS A 9 3.86 5.57 5.90
C LYS A 9 3.24 4.17 5.92
N ALA A 10 1.99 4.04 5.50
CA ALA A 10 1.32 2.74 5.41
C ALA A 10 2.01 1.81 4.41
N MET A 11 2.33 2.28 3.20
CA MET A 11 3.04 1.48 2.20
C MET A 11 4.42 1.05 2.68
N ASN A 12 5.17 1.97 3.29
CA ASN A 12 6.49 1.66 3.85
C ASN A 12 6.39 0.60 4.96
N SER A 13 5.39 0.70 5.84
CA SER A 13 5.19 -0.31 6.90
C SER A 13 4.89 -1.71 6.37
N CYS A 14 4.24 -1.80 5.21
CA CYS A 14 3.93 -3.08 4.56
C CYS A 14 5.05 -3.57 3.62
N GLY A 15 6.13 -2.80 3.42
CA GLY A 15 7.17 -3.10 2.44
C GLY A 15 6.69 -3.03 0.99
N TYR A 16 5.66 -2.21 0.72
CA TYR A 16 5.13 -1.98 -0.63
C TYR A 16 5.87 -0.83 -1.30
N ILE A 17 5.94 -0.88 -2.63
CA ILE A 17 6.61 0.14 -3.44
C ILE A 17 5.53 1.09 -3.95
N LEU A 18 5.64 2.36 -3.57
CA LEU A 18 4.77 3.41 -4.08
C LEU A 18 5.20 3.82 -5.50
N ASP A 19 4.25 3.81 -6.45
CA ASP A 19 4.52 4.28 -7.82
C ASP A 19 3.88 5.65 -8.09
N ARG A 20 2.63 5.86 -7.64
CA ARG A 20 1.87 7.09 -7.91
C ARG A 20 0.78 7.34 -6.88
N ILE A 21 0.61 8.59 -6.47
CA ILE A 21 -0.55 9.07 -5.70
C ILE A 21 -1.39 9.98 -6.60
N ILE A 22 -2.71 9.75 -6.60
CA ILE A 22 -3.69 10.55 -7.33
C ILE A 22 -4.53 11.29 -6.29
N HIS A 23 -4.51 12.61 -6.37
CA HIS A 23 -5.21 13.50 -5.44
C HIS A 23 -6.60 13.87 -5.94
N THR A 24 -7.46 14.31 -5.03
CA THR A 24 -8.69 15.03 -5.38
C THR A 24 -8.35 16.40 -5.98
N LYS A 25 -9.33 17.05 -6.63
CA LYS A 25 -9.15 18.37 -7.25
C LYS A 25 -8.58 19.43 -6.29
N ASP A 26 -8.89 19.30 -5.00
CA ASP A 26 -8.43 20.23 -3.95
C ASP A 26 -7.05 19.87 -3.37
N SER A 27 -6.30 18.96 -4.02
CA SER A 27 -4.89 18.56 -3.79
C SER A 27 -4.52 17.94 -2.43
N ARG A 28 -5.30 18.18 -1.36
CA ARG A 28 -4.93 17.73 0.00
C ARG A 28 -5.24 16.26 0.26
N ASN A 29 -6.22 15.70 -0.43
CA ASN A 29 -6.75 14.37 -0.14
C ASN A 29 -6.38 13.36 -1.22
N VAL A 30 -6.03 12.15 -0.79
CA VAL A 30 -5.78 11.03 -1.71
C VAL A 30 -7.11 10.47 -2.22
N LEU A 31 -7.21 10.33 -3.54
CA LEU A 31 -8.32 9.65 -4.21
C LEU A 31 -7.97 8.19 -4.50
N LYS A 32 -6.76 7.96 -5.04
CA LYS A 32 -6.26 6.64 -5.43
C LYS A 32 -4.75 6.58 -5.28
N VAL A 33 -4.24 5.39 -4.99
CA VAL A 33 -2.80 5.11 -4.98
C VAL A 33 -2.49 3.94 -5.89
N GLU A 34 -1.38 4.01 -6.60
CA GLU A 34 -0.84 2.92 -7.41
C GLU A 34 0.54 2.55 -6.90
N GLY A 35 0.86 1.26 -6.97
CA GLY A 35 2.11 0.73 -6.44
C GLY A 35 2.33 -0.73 -6.77
N ARG A 36 3.41 -1.29 -6.23
CA ARG A 36 3.87 -2.66 -6.47
C ARG A 36 4.08 -3.41 -5.17
N ILE A 37 3.79 -4.71 -5.22
CA ILE A 37 4.04 -5.65 -4.13
C ILE A 37 4.98 -6.74 -4.64
N ASN A 38 5.98 -7.06 -3.83
CA ASN A 38 6.88 -8.19 -4.04
C ASN A 38 6.18 -9.48 -3.63
N ILE A 39 5.83 -10.34 -4.58
CA ILE A 39 5.16 -11.61 -4.33
C ILE A 39 6.12 -12.76 -4.63
N PRO A 40 6.39 -13.66 -3.68
CA PRO A 40 7.16 -14.87 -3.96
C PRO A 40 6.35 -15.80 -4.87
N LYS A 41 6.95 -16.19 -5.99
CA LYS A 41 6.37 -17.11 -6.96
C LYS A 41 7.27 -18.33 -7.10
N ARG A 42 6.69 -19.51 -6.92
CA ARG A 42 7.35 -20.79 -7.22
C ARG A 42 7.36 -21.01 -8.73
N ILE A 43 8.54 -21.22 -9.29
CA ILE A 43 8.75 -21.55 -10.70
C ILE A 43 9.73 -22.71 -10.83
N THR A 44 9.65 -23.42 -11.94
CA THR A 44 10.64 -24.45 -12.29
C THR A 44 11.56 -23.87 -13.35
N ILE A 45 12.86 -23.79 -13.08
CA ILE A 45 13.88 -23.41 -14.06
C ILE A 45 14.82 -24.59 -14.21
N SER A 46 14.94 -25.11 -15.44
CA SER A 46 15.85 -26.22 -15.76
C SER A 46 15.67 -27.46 -14.86
N GLY A 47 14.43 -27.82 -14.54
CA GLY A 47 14.11 -28.97 -13.68
C GLY A 47 14.15 -28.70 -12.18
N GLU A 48 14.73 -27.57 -11.73
CA GLU A 48 14.79 -27.21 -10.32
C GLU A 48 13.64 -26.27 -9.91
N ARG A 49 13.01 -26.58 -8.76
CA ARG A 49 11.99 -25.70 -8.15
C ARG A 49 12.68 -24.55 -7.42
N LYS A 50 12.43 -23.31 -7.86
CA LYS A 50 12.97 -22.08 -7.28
C LYS A 50 11.85 -21.13 -6.88
N ILE A 51 12.11 -20.31 -5.85
CA ILE A 51 11.22 -19.21 -5.48
C ILE A 51 11.86 -17.93 -6.00
N ILE A 52 11.15 -17.22 -6.88
CA ILE A 52 11.56 -15.89 -7.36
C ILE A 52 10.63 -14.84 -6.81
N ILE A 53 11.14 -13.63 -6.59
CA ILE A 53 10.32 -12.48 -6.19
C ILE A 53 9.80 -11.81 -7.48
N CYS A 54 8.49 -11.71 -7.62
CA CYS A 54 7.84 -11.02 -8.72
C CYS A 54 7.17 -9.74 -8.21
N GLN A 55 7.46 -8.61 -8.86
CA GLN A 55 6.74 -7.37 -8.61
C GLN A 55 5.40 -7.39 -9.33
N LYS A 56 4.31 -7.20 -8.57
CA LYS A 56 2.97 -7.09 -9.12
C LYS A 56 2.35 -5.74 -8.79
N LYS A 57 1.78 -5.08 -9.81
CA LYS A 57 1.10 -3.80 -9.65
C LYS A 57 -0.29 -3.97 -9.03
N PHE A 58 -0.66 -3.02 -8.17
CA PHE A 58 -1.96 -2.92 -7.51
C PHE A 58 -2.40 -1.47 -7.40
N ARG A 59 -3.67 -1.27 -7.03
CA ARG A 59 -4.26 0.03 -6.75
C ARG A 59 -4.93 0.00 -5.39
N TRP A 60 -4.94 1.15 -4.71
CA TRP A 60 -5.65 1.34 -3.45
C TRP A 60 -6.62 2.51 -3.57
N ASP A 61 -7.77 2.40 -2.91
CA ASP A 61 -8.73 3.49 -2.76
C ASP A 61 -8.29 4.45 -1.63
N ASP A 62 -9.09 5.49 -1.43
CA ASP A 62 -8.91 6.51 -0.39
C ASP A 62 -9.04 5.98 1.05
N ALA A 63 -9.57 4.76 1.22
CA ALA A 63 -9.65 4.06 2.49
C ALA A 63 -8.52 3.02 2.68
N GLY A 64 -7.61 2.88 1.72
CA GLY A 64 -6.51 1.91 1.77
C GLY A 64 -6.92 0.49 1.38
N ARG A 65 -8.08 0.27 0.76
CA ARG A 65 -8.49 -1.05 0.26
C ARG A 65 -7.81 -1.36 -1.06
N CYS A 66 -7.23 -2.55 -1.16
CA CYS A 66 -6.47 -2.97 -2.33
C CYS A 66 -7.36 -3.62 -3.40
N PHE A 67 -7.08 -3.25 -4.65
CA PHE A 67 -7.68 -3.80 -5.85
C PHE A 67 -6.60 -4.18 -6.85
N SER A 68 -6.95 -5.13 -7.72
CA SER A 68 -6.10 -5.49 -8.85
C SER A 68 -5.84 -4.26 -9.76
N PHE A 69 -4.65 -4.18 -10.36
CA PHE A 69 -4.30 -3.02 -11.15
C PHE A 69 -5.23 -2.79 -12.36
N ARG A 70 -5.61 -3.86 -13.07
CA ARG A 70 -6.44 -3.77 -14.29
C ARG A 70 -7.92 -4.11 -14.08
N SER A 71 -8.30 -4.60 -12.91
CA SER A 71 -9.68 -5.03 -12.62
C SER A 71 -10.14 -4.54 -11.26
N HIS A 72 -11.45 -4.49 -11.04
CA HIS A 72 -12.05 -4.09 -9.75
C HIS A 72 -12.11 -5.26 -8.74
N ILE A 73 -11.30 -6.30 -8.93
CA ILE A 73 -11.23 -7.44 -8.01
C ILE A 73 -10.47 -7.00 -6.76
N ARG A 74 -11.16 -7.02 -5.62
CA ARG A 74 -10.62 -6.68 -4.30
C ARG A 74 -9.60 -7.72 -3.81
N LYS A 75 -8.53 -7.27 -3.17
CA LYS A 75 -7.40 -8.09 -2.68
C LYS A 75 -7.08 -7.76 -1.22
N ARG A 76 -7.97 -8.18 -0.32
CA ARG A 76 -7.95 -7.85 1.11
C ARG A 76 -6.62 -8.12 1.82
N ASN A 77 -5.88 -9.16 1.40
CA ASN A 77 -4.59 -9.52 1.99
C ASN A 77 -3.50 -8.44 1.78
N PHE A 78 -3.76 -7.46 0.93
CA PHE A 78 -2.85 -6.35 0.64
C PHE A 78 -3.47 -4.98 0.97
N ASP A 79 -4.55 -4.95 1.76
CA ASP A 79 -5.13 -3.70 2.26
C ASP A 79 -4.09 -2.97 3.13
N LEU A 80 -4.06 -1.64 3.05
CA LEU A 80 -3.15 -0.79 3.83
C LEU A 80 -3.72 -0.57 5.25
N PRO A 81 -2.90 -0.63 6.30
CA PRO A 81 -3.32 -0.44 7.69
C PRO A 81 -3.47 1.05 8.04
N ILE A 82 -4.30 1.78 7.30
CA ILE A 82 -4.42 3.24 7.41
C ILE A 82 -4.81 3.69 8.83
N ASN A 83 -5.80 3.03 9.44
CA ASN A 83 -6.25 3.38 10.80
C ASN A 83 -5.16 3.16 11.85
N THR A 84 -4.41 2.07 11.74
CA THR A 84 -3.30 1.76 12.65
C THR A 84 -2.20 2.83 12.57
N ILE A 85 -1.88 3.31 11.37
CA ILE A 85 -0.89 4.38 11.19
C ILE A 85 -1.36 5.69 11.83
N LEU A 86 -2.65 6.01 11.75
CA LEU A 86 -3.21 7.22 12.37
C LEU A 86 -3.21 7.15 13.89
N GLU A 87 -3.59 6.01 14.46
CA GLU A 87 -3.54 5.79 15.90
C GLU A 87 -2.11 5.92 16.42
N TYR A 88 -1.14 5.34 15.70
CA TYR A 88 0.27 5.47 16.03
C TYR A 88 0.77 6.92 15.96
N GLN A 89 0.33 7.70 14.96
CA GLN A 89 0.68 9.13 14.87
C GLN A 89 0.16 9.91 16.09
N LYS A 90 -1.11 9.69 16.46
CA LYS A 90 -1.70 10.34 17.64
C LYS A 90 -0.95 10.00 18.92
N GLN A 91 -0.56 8.74 19.11
CA GLN A 91 0.21 8.31 20.28
C GLN A 91 1.55 9.05 20.36
N ARG A 92 2.28 9.14 19.23
CA ARG A 92 3.55 9.86 19.17
C ARG A 92 3.42 11.36 19.43
N GLU A 93 2.34 11.97 18.97
CA GLU A 93 2.05 13.38 19.25
C GLU A 93 1.84 13.61 20.75
N ILE A 94 1.07 12.73 21.40
CA ILE A 94 0.86 12.76 22.85
C ILE A 94 2.19 12.61 23.60
N GLU A 95 3.00 11.61 23.24
CA GLU A 95 4.33 11.39 23.84
C GLU A 95 5.27 12.58 23.67
N SER A 96 5.20 13.29 22.54
CA SER A 96 6.05 14.46 22.27
C SER A 96 5.67 15.72 23.06
N GLN A 97 4.45 15.74 23.62
CA GLN A 97 3.93 16.87 24.40
C GLN A 97 4.08 16.66 25.92
N MET A 98 4.48 15.46 26.35
CA MET A 98 4.84 15.12 27.72
C MET A 98 6.34 15.34 27.95
#